data_AF-A0A8D8WQB5-F1
#
_entry.id   AF-A0A8D8WQB5-F1
#
_cell.length_a   1.000
_cell.length_b   1.000
_cell.length_c   1.000
_cell.angle_alpha   90.00
_cell.angle_beta   90.00
_cell.angle_gamma   90.00
#
_symmetry.space_group_name_H-M   'P 1'
#
loop_
_entity.id
_entity.type
_entity.pdbx_description
1 polymer ?
#
loop_
_entity_poly.entity_id
_entity_poly.type
_entity_poly.pdbx_seq_one_letter_code
_entity_poly.pdbx_strand_id
1 'polypeptide(L)'
;MTCEGCEISIVDFSTFKNKTELRNLLINHGVIKDTISCPKCTQPVTLNKKIMSFKCQKSIQIGDTRKKCNYSVSPLTGTFLSYAKLDLVKLIHFICYLLFFNPPRQSYYANHLKLATQTVVERTSYCREVFVDWMYQYQRNKIGGIGTTVEMDEAKISKRKYNCGRRAPNDIKEMDQRVKVSRAVSKKKKKTNPKST
;
A
#
# COMPACT_ATOMS: atom_id res chain seq x y z
N MET A 1 -2.97 20.33 7.14
CA MET A 1 -3.13 20.09 5.69
C MET A 1 -4.53 19.56 5.48
N THR A 2 -5.48 20.44 5.22
CA THR A 2 -6.84 20.08 4.84
C THR A 2 -6.96 20.38 3.36
N CYS A 3 -7.12 19.34 2.56
CA CYS A 3 -7.58 19.51 1.20
C CYS A 3 -9.10 19.63 1.31
N GLU A 4 -9.61 20.86 1.41
CA GLU A 4 -11.05 21.10 1.50
C GLU A 4 -11.66 20.96 0.11
N GLY A 5 -12.59 20.01 -0.06
CA GLY A 5 -13.37 19.85 -1.29
C GLY A 5 -12.67 19.12 -2.45
N CYS A 6 -11.57 18.40 -2.22
CA CYS A 6 -10.96 17.60 -3.29
C CYS A 6 -11.56 16.19 -3.33
N GLU A 7 -12.44 15.96 -4.30
CA GLU A 7 -12.97 14.65 -4.63
C GLU A 7 -12.04 13.97 -5.64
N ILE A 8 -11.04 13.23 -5.16
CA ILE A 8 -10.24 12.38 -6.05
C ILE A 8 -10.92 11.03 -6.14
N SER A 9 -11.48 10.71 -7.30
CA SER A 9 -12.10 9.42 -7.54
C SER A 9 -11.03 8.34 -7.80
N ILE A 10 -11.43 7.07 -7.67
CA ILE A 10 -10.62 5.93 -8.10
C ILE A 10 -10.23 6.03 -9.59
N VAL A 11 -11.11 6.62 -10.41
CA VAL A 11 -10.90 6.77 -11.85
C VAL A 11 -9.75 7.73 -12.09
N ASP A 12 -9.71 8.86 -11.38
CA ASP A 12 -8.62 9.84 -11.48
C ASP A 12 -7.27 9.22 -11.13
N PHE A 13 -7.24 8.39 -10.10
CA PHE A 13 -6.03 7.68 -9.72
C PHE A 13 -5.58 6.62 -10.73
N SER A 14 -6.52 5.97 -11.41
CA SER A 14 -6.23 4.95 -12.42
C SER A 14 -5.80 5.54 -13.78
N THR A 15 -6.14 6.81 -14.04
CA THR A 15 -5.86 7.50 -15.31
C THR A 15 -4.51 8.21 -15.32
N PHE A 16 -3.85 8.39 -14.16
CA PHE A 16 -2.51 8.99 -14.09
C PHE A 16 -1.46 8.15 -14.82
N LYS A 17 -1.31 8.39 -16.11
CA LYS A 17 -0.19 7.88 -16.92
C LYS A 17 1.01 8.82 -16.85
N ASN A 18 0.75 10.11 -16.61
CA ASN A 18 1.73 11.17 -16.69
C ASN A 18 2.34 11.50 -15.33
N LYS A 19 3.67 11.40 -15.24
CA LYS A 19 4.43 11.73 -14.02
C LYS A 19 4.33 13.21 -13.61
N THR A 20 4.04 14.10 -14.55
CA THR A 20 3.89 15.55 -14.34
C THR A 20 2.61 15.89 -13.59
N GLU A 21 1.47 15.38 -14.07
CA GLU A 21 0.15 15.55 -13.42
C GLU A 21 0.18 15.00 -12.01
N LEU A 22 0.69 13.78 -11.86
CA LEU A 22 0.80 13.13 -10.56
C LEU A 22 1.68 13.92 -9.58
N ARG A 23 2.79 14.49 -10.06
CA ARG A 23 3.64 15.36 -9.23
C ARG A 23 2.88 16.60 -8.77
N ASN A 24 2.18 17.28 -9.67
CA ASN A 24 1.44 18.49 -9.33
C ASN A 24 0.35 18.18 -8.30
N LEU A 25 -0.34 17.05 -8.45
CA LEU A 25 -1.28 16.55 -7.44
C LEU A 25 -0.57 16.39 -6.08
N LEU A 26 0.54 15.66 -6.02
CA LEU A 26 1.25 15.45 -4.75
C LEU A 26 1.73 16.75 -4.09
N ILE A 27 2.09 17.77 -4.88
CA ILE A 27 2.46 19.10 -4.37
C ILE A 27 1.23 19.85 -3.85
N ASN A 28 0.14 19.87 -4.63
CA ASN A 28 -1.10 20.57 -4.27
C ASN A 28 -1.72 19.99 -2.99
N HIS A 29 -1.65 18.67 -2.83
CA HIS A 29 -2.11 17.97 -1.63
C HIS A 29 -1.10 18.02 -0.47
N GLY A 30 0.05 18.67 -0.65
CA GLY A 30 1.07 18.84 0.38
C GLY A 30 1.80 17.55 0.79
N VAL A 31 1.63 16.46 0.04
CA VAL A 31 2.41 15.22 0.23
C VAL A 31 3.89 15.48 -0.03
N ILE A 32 4.18 16.31 -1.04
CA ILE A 32 5.53 16.76 -1.40
C ILE A 32 5.59 18.27 -1.23
N LYS A 33 6.69 18.78 -0.66
CA LYS A 33 6.97 20.22 -0.59
C LYS A 33 7.53 20.71 -1.92
N ASP A 34 7.22 21.95 -2.32
CA ASP A 34 7.85 22.58 -3.50
C ASP A 34 9.18 23.28 -3.14
N THR A 35 9.32 23.68 -1.89
CA THR A 35 10.52 24.34 -1.36
C THR A 35 10.94 23.76 -0.01
N ILE A 36 12.23 23.54 0.18
CA ILE A 36 12.82 23.12 1.46
C ILE A 36 14.02 24.00 1.83
N SER A 37 14.35 24.10 3.12
CA SER A 37 15.61 24.73 3.54
C SER A 37 16.75 23.73 3.51
N CYS A 38 17.89 24.11 2.92
CA CYS A 38 19.09 23.30 2.90
C CYS A 38 19.70 23.21 4.32
N PRO A 39 19.90 22.01 4.89
CA PRO A 39 20.44 21.87 6.25
C PRO A 39 21.91 22.31 6.36
N LYS A 40 22.63 22.43 5.24
CA LYS A 40 24.05 22.83 5.23
C LYS A 40 24.27 24.33 5.14
N CYS A 41 23.36 25.07 4.49
CA CYS A 41 23.57 26.49 4.17
C CYS A 41 22.34 27.37 4.39
N THR A 42 21.26 26.79 4.93
CA THR A 42 19.99 27.42 5.32
C THR A 42 19.26 28.14 4.18
N GLN A 43 19.70 27.95 2.94
CA GLN A 43 19.04 28.55 1.78
C GLN A 43 17.80 27.77 1.37
N PRO A 44 16.75 28.46 0.89
CA PRO A 44 15.62 27.80 0.26
C PRO A 44 16.07 27.13 -1.05
N VAL A 45 15.67 25.88 -1.24
CA VAL A 45 15.91 25.07 -2.42
C VAL A 45 14.56 24.69 -3.01
N THR A 46 14.34 25.06 -4.26
CA THR A 46 13.14 24.72 -5.04
C THR A 46 13.28 23.33 -5.65
N LEU A 47 12.16 22.62 -5.79
CA LEU A 47 12.13 21.29 -6.37
C LEU A 47 12.49 21.33 -7.87
N ASN A 48 13.50 20.56 -8.27
CA ASN A 48 13.72 20.31 -9.69
C ASN A 48 12.64 19.35 -10.20
N LYS A 49 11.62 19.90 -10.86
CA LYS A 49 10.49 19.13 -11.39
C LYS A 49 10.95 18.08 -12.40
N LYS A 50 11.95 18.31 -13.25
CA LYS A 50 12.37 17.30 -14.24
C LYS A 50 12.96 16.04 -13.59
N ILE A 51 13.86 16.25 -12.62
CA ILE A 51 14.65 15.17 -12.02
C ILE A 51 13.97 14.60 -10.76
N MET A 52 13.01 15.32 -10.16
CA MET A 52 12.48 15.06 -8.82
C MET A 52 13.59 15.01 -7.77
N SER A 53 14.30 16.13 -7.62
CA SER A 53 15.30 16.28 -6.57
C SER A 53 15.41 17.73 -6.12
N PHE A 54 15.74 17.90 -4.83
CA PHE A 54 16.21 19.16 -4.30
C PHE A 54 17.71 19.17 -4.35
N LYS A 55 18.31 20.12 -5.07
CA LYS A 55 19.76 20.28 -5.15
C LYS A 55 20.14 21.71 -4.79
N CYS A 56 20.94 21.85 -3.74
CA CYS A 56 21.48 23.16 -3.39
C CYS A 56 22.55 23.57 -4.39
N GLN A 57 22.52 24.83 -4.85
CA GLN A 57 23.50 25.37 -5.80
C GLN A 57 24.41 26.44 -5.18
N LYS A 58 24.25 26.75 -3.90
CA LYS A 58 25.04 27.79 -3.22
C LYS A 58 26.50 27.38 -3.13
N SER A 59 27.40 28.29 -3.48
CA SER A 59 28.83 28.16 -3.20
C SER A 59 29.12 28.62 -1.78
N ILE A 60 29.88 27.83 -1.03
CA ILE A 60 30.32 28.07 0.34
C ILE A 60 31.84 28.22 0.31
N GLN A 61 32.37 29.18 1.06
CA GLN A 61 33.82 29.35 1.20
C GLN A 61 34.34 28.37 2.27
N ILE A 62 35.32 27.55 1.91
CA ILE A 62 35.96 26.58 2.80
C ILE A 62 37.47 26.83 2.69
N GLY A 63 38.02 27.53 3.69
CA GLY A 63 39.37 28.10 3.62
C GLY A 63 39.49 29.10 2.46
N ASP A 64 40.56 28.99 1.68
CA ASP A 64 40.79 29.84 0.50
C ASP A 64 40.00 29.40 -0.75
N THR A 65 39.29 28.27 -0.70
CA THR A 65 38.57 27.73 -1.86
C THR A 65 37.06 27.91 -1.75
N ARG A 66 36.40 28.28 -2.85
CA ARG A 66 34.92 28.26 -2.96
C ARG A 66 34.46 26.89 -3.48
N LYS A 67 33.69 26.16 -2.67
CA LYS A 67 33.10 24.86 -3.06
C LYS A 67 31.58 24.95 -3.14
N LYS A 68 30.97 24.30 -4.14
CA LYS A 68 29.51 24.22 -4.24
C LYS A 68 28.95 23.30 -3.16
N CYS A 69 27.83 23.70 -2.57
CA CYS A 69 27.09 22.86 -1.63
C CYS A 69 26.65 21.57 -2.34
N ASN A 70 27.10 20.41 -1.85
CA ASN A 70 26.74 19.11 -2.42
C ASN A 70 25.51 18.50 -1.73
N TYR A 71 24.55 19.34 -1.31
CA TYR A 71 23.31 18.85 -0.72
C TYR A 71 22.34 18.46 -1.85
N SER A 72 21.92 17.19 -1.86
CA SER A 72 20.94 16.67 -2.79
C SER A 72 20.03 15.67 -2.06
N VAL A 73 18.72 15.83 -2.17
CA VAL A 73 17.75 14.92 -1.54
C VAL A 73 16.52 14.71 -2.43
N SER A 74 15.87 13.56 -2.30
CA SER A 74 14.61 13.27 -2.99
C SER A 74 13.46 14.04 -2.33
N PRO A 75 12.49 14.55 -3.09
CA PRO A 75 11.26 15.15 -2.54
C PRO A 75 10.40 14.14 -1.76
N LEU A 76 10.59 12.84 -1.99
CA LEU A 76 9.85 11.80 -1.29
C LEU A 76 10.43 11.50 0.10
N THR A 77 11.64 11.98 0.40
CA THR A 77 12.29 11.76 1.69
C THR A 77 11.46 12.38 2.82
N GLY A 78 11.20 11.61 3.87
CA GLY A 78 10.35 12.04 4.99
C GLY A 78 8.84 11.90 4.73
N THR A 79 8.45 11.28 3.61
CA THR A 79 7.05 10.91 3.32
C THR A 79 6.90 9.39 3.35
N PHE A 80 5.68 8.88 3.41
CA PHE A 80 5.43 7.43 3.28
C PHE A 80 5.77 6.88 1.88
N LEU A 81 5.99 7.75 0.89
CA LEU A 81 6.47 7.36 -0.44
C LEU A 81 7.99 7.17 -0.47
N SER A 82 8.68 7.46 0.63
CA SER A 82 10.12 7.23 0.78
C SER A 82 10.48 5.75 0.67
N TYR A 83 11.76 5.49 0.38
CA TYR A 83 12.35 4.14 0.24
C TYR A 83 11.76 3.26 -0.86
N ALA A 84 10.78 3.74 -1.62
CA ALA A 84 10.25 3.04 -2.77
C ALA A 84 11.30 3.04 -3.90
N LYS A 85 11.73 1.85 -4.31
CA LYS A 85 12.54 1.63 -5.53
C LYS A 85 11.67 1.60 -6.80
N LEU A 86 10.39 1.92 -6.67
CA LEU A 86 9.40 1.90 -7.74
C LEU A 86 9.29 3.29 -8.36
N ASP A 87 8.97 3.35 -9.64
CA ASP A 87 8.58 4.62 -10.25
C ASP A 87 7.32 5.18 -9.56
N LEU A 88 7.25 6.51 -9.47
CA LEU A 88 6.19 7.23 -8.76
C LEU A 88 4.79 6.83 -9.25
N VAL A 89 4.62 6.63 -10.57
CA VAL A 89 3.32 6.24 -11.14
C VAL A 89 2.93 4.85 -10.66
N LYS A 90 3.85 3.87 -10.73
CA LYS A 90 3.61 2.51 -10.23
C LYS A 90 3.32 2.49 -8.74
N LEU A 91 4.02 3.33 -7.97
CA LEU A 91 3.85 3.43 -6.53
C LEU A 91 2.44 3.94 -6.17
N ILE A 92 1.95 4.96 -6.89
CA ILE A 92 0.61 5.49 -6.65
C ILE A 92 -0.46 4.49 -7.08
N HIS A 93 -0.35 3.87 -8.26
CA HIS A 93 -1.26 2.80 -8.65
C HIS A 93 -1.28 1.65 -7.65
N PHE A 94 -0.12 1.28 -7.08
CA PHE A 94 -0.03 0.28 -6.02
C PHE A 94 -0.87 0.68 -4.79
N ILE A 95 -0.76 1.93 -4.33
CA ILE A 95 -1.52 2.44 -3.20
C ILE A 95 -3.01 2.47 -3.51
N CYS A 96 -3.41 2.90 -4.69
CA CYS A 96 -4.83 2.93 -5.07
C CYS A 96 -5.40 1.51 -5.06
N TYR A 97 -4.72 0.58 -5.69
CA TYR A 97 -5.14 -0.82 -5.64
C TYR A 97 -5.19 -1.38 -4.21
N LEU A 98 -4.30 -0.94 -3.31
CA LEU A 98 -4.34 -1.30 -1.88
C LEU A 98 -5.60 -0.81 -1.16
N LEU A 99 -6.05 0.39 -1.47
CA LEU A 99 -7.23 1.00 -0.85
C LEU A 99 -8.54 0.45 -1.42
N PHE A 100 -8.57 0.14 -2.72
CA PHE A 100 -9.81 -0.22 -3.41
C PHE A 100 -10.05 -1.73 -3.55
N PHE A 101 -9.00 -2.57 -3.51
CA PHE A 101 -9.16 -4.01 -3.72
C PHE A 101 -9.07 -4.80 -2.42
N ASN A 102 -10.09 -5.62 -2.21
CA ASN A 102 -10.12 -6.60 -1.13
C ASN A 102 -9.08 -7.71 -1.37
N PRO A 103 -8.50 -8.29 -0.29
CA PRO A 103 -7.70 -9.50 -0.40
C PRO A 103 -8.52 -10.68 -0.98
N PRO A 104 -7.89 -11.65 -1.68
CA PRO A 104 -6.47 -11.77 -2.01
C PRO A 104 -6.07 -10.98 -3.26
N ARG A 105 -4.97 -10.22 -3.13
CA ARG A 105 -4.60 -9.17 -4.10
C ARG A 105 -3.20 -9.29 -4.69
N GLN A 106 -2.36 -10.19 -4.13
CA GLN A 106 -0.93 -10.31 -4.47
C GLN A 106 -0.69 -10.62 -5.96
N SER A 107 -1.39 -11.62 -6.50
CA SER A 107 -1.28 -12.01 -7.91
C SER A 107 -1.73 -10.90 -8.86
N TYR A 108 -2.79 -10.18 -8.48
CA TYR A 108 -3.30 -9.04 -9.23
C TYR A 108 -2.23 -7.94 -9.36
N TYR A 109 -1.62 -7.52 -8.24
CA TYR A 109 -0.54 -6.53 -8.27
C TYR A 109 0.64 -6.97 -9.12
N ALA A 110 1.12 -8.20 -8.92
CA ALA A 110 2.28 -8.72 -9.63
C ALA A 110 2.05 -8.68 -11.15
N ASN A 111 0.85 -9.09 -11.59
CA ASN A 111 0.48 -9.14 -13.00
C ASN A 111 0.22 -7.76 -13.62
N HIS A 112 -0.48 -6.87 -12.91
CA HIS A 112 -0.86 -5.54 -13.43
C HIS A 112 0.28 -4.52 -13.37
N LEU A 113 1.06 -4.49 -12.28
CA LEU A 113 2.17 -3.53 -12.13
C LEU A 113 3.51 -4.08 -12.63
N LYS A 114 3.52 -5.35 -13.08
CA LYS A 114 4.72 -6.09 -13.50
C LYS A 114 5.79 -6.05 -12.41
N LEU A 115 5.39 -6.43 -11.20
CA LEU A 115 6.25 -6.44 -10.02
C LEU A 115 6.55 -7.87 -9.59
N ALA A 116 7.74 -8.07 -9.05
CA ALA A 116 8.06 -9.31 -8.36
C ALA A 116 7.14 -9.50 -7.15
N THR A 117 6.71 -10.73 -6.91
CA THR A 117 5.85 -11.08 -5.77
C THR A 117 6.45 -10.62 -4.45
N GLN A 118 7.77 -10.74 -4.30
CA GLN A 118 8.49 -10.26 -3.12
C GLN A 118 8.30 -8.75 -2.91
N THR A 119 8.45 -7.93 -3.96
CA THR A 119 8.22 -6.48 -3.88
C THR A 119 6.79 -6.16 -3.49
N VAL A 120 5.81 -6.91 -4.01
CA VAL A 120 4.39 -6.73 -3.63
C VAL A 120 4.17 -7.00 -2.14
N VAL A 121 4.77 -8.07 -1.61
CA VAL A 121 4.68 -8.42 -0.18
C VAL A 121 5.33 -7.36 0.69
N GLU A 122 6.57 -6.98 0.38
CA GLU A 122 7.32 -5.93 1.11
C GLU A 122 6.54 -4.61 1.14
N ARG A 123 6.04 -4.16 -0.02
CA ARG A 123 5.26 -2.91 -0.08
C ARG A 123 3.91 -3.00 0.62
N THR A 124 3.25 -4.16 0.56
CA THR A 124 1.99 -4.36 1.30
C THR A 124 2.24 -4.33 2.81
N SER A 125 3.34 -4.92 3.29
CA SER A 125 3.72 -4.88 4.71
C SER A 125 4.01 -3.45 5.16
N TYR A 126 4.86 -2.74 4.41
CA TYR A 126 5.19 -1.35 4.70
C TYR A 126 3.94 -0.46 4.76
N CYS A 127 3.00 -0.59 3.82
CA CYS A 127 1.77 0.19 3.85
C CYS A 127 0.89 -0.16 5.07
N ARG A 128 0.86 -1.42 5.51
CA ARG A 128 0.13 -1.80 6.74
C ARG A 128 0.75 -1.15 7.97
N GLU A 129 2.07 -1.09 8.08
CA GLU A 129 2.76 -0.41 9.17
C GLU A 129 2.40 1.09 9.20
N VAL A 130 2.38 1.75 8.04
CA VAL A 130 1.95 3.16 7.92
C VAL A 130 0.50 3.35 8.37
N PHE A 131 -0.41 2.45 8.00
CA PHE A 131 -1.82 2.54 8.45
C PHE A 131 -1.96 2.34 9.95
N VAL A 132 -1.20 1.41 10.53
CA VAL A 132 -1.20 1.17 11.97
C VAL A 132 -0.66 2.39 12.72
N ASP A 133 0.46 2.96 12.26
CA ASP A 133 1.03 4.18 12.84
C ASP A 133 0.05 5.37 12.74
N TRP A 134 -0.59 5.55 11.58
CA TRP A 134 -1.63 6.56 11.40
C TRP A 134 -2.82 6.34 12.35
N MET A 135 -3.29 5.11 12.51
CA MET A 135 -4.35 4.78 13.46
C MET A 135 -3.93 5.12 14.90
N TYR A 136 -2.71 4.80 15.33
CA TYR A 136 -2.24 5.12 16.68
C TYR A 136 -2.12 6.62 16.93
N GLN A 137 -1.69 7.40 15.93
CA GLN A 137 -1.50 8.83 16.06
C GLN A 137 -2.83 9.61 16.02
N TYR A 138 -3.72 9.27 15.09
CA TYR A 138 -4.90 10.07 14.78
C TYR A 138 -6.22 9.45 15.22
N GLN A 139 -6.28 8.12 15.37
CA GLN A 139 -7.51 7.39 15.68
C GLN A 139 -7.40 6.73 17.07
N ARG A 140 -7.30 7.57 18.11
CA ARG A 140 -7.27 7.13 19.52
C ARG A 140 -8.66 6.78 20.09
N ASN A 141 -9.69 6.75 19.26
CA ASN A 141 -11.03 6.41 19.71
C ASN A 141 -11.04 4.97 20.21
N LYS A 142 -11.39 4.79 21.48
CA LYS A 142 -11.54 3.45 22.06
C LYS A 142 -12.62 2.71 21.28
N ILE A 143 -12.39 1.43 21.00
CA ILE A 143 -13.35 0.56 20.30
C ILE A 143 -14.59 0.26 21.19
N GLY A 144 -14.68 0.85 22.40
CA GLY A 144 -15.84 0.79 23.30
C GLY A 144 -15.83 1.85 24.39
N GLY A 145 -16.90 1.89 25.18
CA GLY A 145 -17.14 2.83 26.28
C GLY A 145 -18.32 2.40 27.15
N ILE A 146 -18.61 3.15 28.22
CA ILE A 146 -19.79 2.90 29.08
C ILE A 146 -21.05 2.93 28.20
N GLY A 147 -21.84 1.86 28.26
CA GLY A 147 -23.06 1.70 27.45
C GLY A 147 -22.84 1.16 26.03
N THR A 148 -21.61 0.81 25.64
CA THR A 148 -21.31 0.19 24.34
C THR A 148 -20.98 -1.29 24.50
N THR A 149 -21.79 -2.17 23.93
CA THR A 149 -21.48 -3.61 23.85
C THR A 149 -20.57 -3.85 22.66
N VAL A 150 -19.33 -4.26 22.92
CA VAL A 150 -18.36 -4.65 21.88
C VAL A 150 -18.40 -6.16 21.74
N GLU A 151 -18.79 -6.65 20.56
CA GLU A 151 -18.70 -8.07 20.24
C GLU A 151 -17.27 -8.40 19.80
N MET A 152 -16.61 -9.28 20.56
CA MET A 152 -15.29 -9.80 20.24
C MET A 152 -15.48 -11.22 19.68
N ASP A 153 -15.53 -11.34 18.35
CA ASP A 153 -15.58 -12.66 17.71
C ASP A 153 -14.16 -13.24 17.60
N GLU A 154 -13.89 -14.31 18.34
CA GLU A 154 -12.64 -15.05 18.25
C GLU A 154 -12.65 -15.94 17.00
N ALA A 155 -12.15 -15.41 15.88
CA ALA A 155 -11.87 -16.23 14.73
C ALA A 155 -10.63 -17.11 14.98
N LYS A 156 -10.85 -18.42 15.21
CA LYS A 156 -9.76 -19.41 15.29
C LYS A 156 -9.17 -19.71 13.91
N ILE A 157 -8.31 -18.83 13.42
CA ILE A 157 -7.57 -19.00 12.16
C ILE A 157 -6.27 -19.77 12.42
N SER A 158 -6.39 -21.04 12.80
CA SER A 158 -5.23 -21.92 12.92
C SER A 158 -5.43 -23.18 12.09
N LYS A 159 -4.47 -23.50 11.21
CA LYS A 159 -4.30 -24.89 10.77
C LYS A 159 -3.89 -25.69 12.00
N ARG A 160 -4.56 -26.81 12.27
CA ARG A 160 -4.17 -27.70 13.37
C ARG A 160 -2.72 -28.14 13.16
N LYS A 161 -1.93 -28.14 14.23
CA LYS A 161 -0.58 -28.71 14.21
C LYS A 161 -0.71 -30.18 13.76
N TYR A 162 -0.16 -30.49 12.59
CA TYR A 162 -0.25 -31.80 11.93
C TYR A 162 -1.67 -32.31 11.54
N ASN A 163 -2.69 -31.44 11.45
CA ASN A 163 -4.09 -31.86 11.21
C ASN A 163 -4.70 -32.83 12.26
N CYS A 164 -4.00 -33.07 13.37
CA CYS A 164 -4.39 -34.03 14.41
C CYS A 164 -5.06 -33.33 15.61
N GLY A 165 -5.88 -34.08 16.36
CA GLY A 165 -6.53 -33.63 17.60
C GLY A 165 -8.05 -33.41 17.53
N ARG A 166 -8.65 -33.04 18.67
CA ARG A 166 -10.10 -32.83 18.85
C ARG A 166 -10.59 -31.69 17.95
N ARG A 167 -11.63 -31.95 17.16
CA ARG A 167 -12.22 -30.96 16.24
C ARG A 167 -13.13 -30.01 17.02
N ALA A 168 -13.08 -28.73 16.67
CA ALA A 168 -14.12 -27.80 17.10
C ALA A 168 -15.44 -28.16 16.40
N PRO A 169 -16.61 -27.95 17.02
CA PRO A 169 -17.91 -28.30 16.43
C PRO A 169 -18.15 -27.66 15.05
N ASN A 170 -17.61 -26.45 14.83
CA ASN A 170 -17.78 -25.70 13.59
C ASN A 170 -16.97 -26.30 12.42
N ASP A 171 -15.77 -26.84 12.68
CA ASP A 171 -14.96 -27.55 11.68
C ASP A 171 -15.67 -28.80 11.13
N ILE A 172 -16.46 -29.46 11.97
CA ILE A 172 -17.20 -30.68 11.60
C ILE A 172 -18.29 -30.33 10.59
N LYS A 173 -19.03 -29.24 10.82
CA LYS A 173 -20.10 -28.78 9.92
C LYS A 173 -19.55 -28.38 8.54
N GLU A 174 -18.42 -27.68 8.52
CA GLU A 174 -17.79 -27.23 7.27
C GLU A 174 -17.23 -28.42 6.45
N MET A 175 -16.64 -29.42 7.12
CA MET A 175 -16.22 -30.66 6.44
C MET A 175 -17.41 -31.43 5.86
N ASP A 176 -18.52 -31.51 6.59
CA ASP A 176 -19.70 -32.25 6.15
C ASP A 176 -20.34 -31.62 4.91
N GLN A 177 -20.33 -30.28 4.82
CA GLN A 177 -20.72 -29.53 3.62
C GLN A 177 -19.76 -29.78 2.45
N ARG A 178 -18.44 -29.73 2.66
CA ARG A 178 -17.44 -30.01 1.61
C ARG A 178 -17.52 -31.44 1.07
N VAL A 179 -17.81 -32.43 1.92
CA VAL A 179 -18.02 -33.83 1.52
C VAL A 179 -19.30 -33.99 0.71
N LYS A 180 -20.39 -33.30 1.08
CA LYS A 180 -21.64 -33.30 0.31
C LYS A 180 -21.45 -32.70 -1.08
N VAL A 181 -20.75 -31.57 -1.18
CA VAL A 181 -20.44 -30.90 -2.46
C VAL A 181 -19.59 -31.80 -3.36
N SER A 182 -18.51 -32.39 -2.83
CA SER A 182 -17.62 -33.27 -3.61
C SER A 182 -18.33 -34.56 -4.10
N ARG A 183 -19.21 -35.15 -3.28
CA ARG A 183 -20.07 -36.27 -3.71
C ARG A 183 -21.04 -35.87 -4.82
N ALA A 184 -21.64 -34.68 -4.75
CA ALA A 184 -22.53 -34.17 -5.80
C ALA A 184 -21.78 -33.95 -7.13
N VAL A 185 -20.57 -33.40 -7.08
CA VAL A 185 -19.70 -33.18 -8.25
C VAL A 185 -19.33 -34.51 -8.92
N SER A 186 -18.90 -35.53 -8.15
CA SER A 186 -18.58 -36.85 -8.72
C SER A 186 -19.79 -37.56 -9.33
N LYS A 187 -20.99 -37.41 -8.74
CA LYS A 187 -22.22 -37.96 -9.34
C LYS A 187 -22.58 -37.28 -10.66
N LYS A 188 -22.34 -35.96 -10.79
CA LYS A 188 -22.58 -35.22 -12.03
C LYS A 188 -21.61 -35.66 -13.14
N LYS A 189 -20.34 -35.89 -12.80
CA LYS A 189 -19.30 -36.38 -13.73
C LYS A 189 -19.57 -37.78 -14.28
N LYS A 190 -20.18 -38.67 -13.48
CA LYS A 190 -20.57 -40.02 -13.93
C LYS A 190 -21.77 -40.03 -14.88
N LYS A 191 -22.64 -39.01 -14.86
CA LYS A 191 -23.82 -38.91 -15.74
C LYS A 191 -23.51 -38.32 -17.12
N THR A 192 -22.38 -37.65 -17.31
CA THR A 192 -22.04 -36.92 -18.55
C THR A 192 -21.07 -37.65 -19.47
N ASN A 193 -20.85 -38.97 -19.29
CA ASN A 193 -20.00 -39.74 -20.20
C ASN A 193 -20.89 -40.56 -21.17
N PRO A 194 -21.19 -40.06 -22.38
CA PRO A 194 -21.89 -40.86 -23.39
C PRO A 194 -20.98 -42.00 -23.83
N LYS A 195 -21.51 -43.23 -23.79
CA LYS A 195 -20.86 -44.41 -24.36
C LYS A 195 -20.65 -44.18 -25.85
N SER A 196 -19.40 -44.05 -26.28
CA SER A 196 -19.01 -44.09 -27.69
C SER A 196 -19.13 -45.53 -28.20
N THR A 197 -20.11 -45.76 -29.07
CA THR A 197 -20.18 -46.90 -30.01
C THR A 197 -19.84 -46.40 -31.39
#